data_AF-A0A1M6WRI0-F1
#
_entry.id   AF-A0A1M6WRI0-F1
#
_cell.length_a   1.000
_cell.length_b   1.000
_cell.length_c   1.000
_cell.angle_alpha   90.00
_cell.angle_beta   90.00
_cell.angle_gamma   90.00
#
_symmetry.space_group_name_H-M   'P 1'
#
loop_
_entity.id
_entity.type
_entity.pdbx_description
1 polymer ?
#
loop_
_entity_poly.entity_id
_entity_poly.type
_entity_poly.pdbx_seq_one_letter_code
_entity_poly.pdbx_strand_id
1 'polypeptide(L)'
;MRRVVINSTPLIILGNLNLLNVLHRLYGVVSVPQAVIREITAKKTAKFLGLTVTGTLGVLLKAKSNGIIGEVKPIMDEMNRLSFYVSEGVRNMVLTQAGELDK
;
A
#
# COMPACT_ATOMS: atom_id res chain seq x y z
N MET A 1 -24.95 -13.82 8.46
CA MET A 1 -23.98 -12.77 8.87
C MET A 1 -22.69 -12.96 8.08
N ARG A 2 -22.18 -11.93 7.40
CA ARG A 2 -21.04 -12.05 6.48
C ARG A 2 -19.74 -11.76 7.25
N ARG A 3 -19.05 -12.80 7.71
CA ARG A 3 -17.73 -12.66 8.36
C ARG A 3 -16.72 -12.18 7.32
N VAL A 4 -16.00 -11.10 7.61
CA VAL A 4 -14.98 -10.53 6.72
C VAL A 4 -13.62 -10.50 7.39
N VAL A 5 -12.57 -10.71 6.61
CA VAL A 5 -11.17 -10.47 7.01
C VAL A 5 -10.75 -9.11 6.48
N ILE A 6 -10.29 -8.22 7.37
CA ILE A 6 -9.88 -6.86 6.99
C ILE A 6 -8.34 -6.76 7.04
N ASN A 7 -7.76 -6.18 5.99
CA ASN A 7 -6.32 -5.90 5.88
C ASN A 7 -5.93 -4.59 6.60
N SER A 8 -4.65 -4.22 6.57
CA SER A 8 -4.13 -3.11 7.37
C SER A 8 -4.63 -1.74 6.94
N THR A 9 -4.76 -1.47 5.64
CA THR A 9 -5.08 -0.12 5.12
C THR A 9 -6.42 0.44 5.62
N PRO A 10 -7.58 -0.26 5.52
CA PRO A 10 -8.84 0.25 6.04
C PRO A 10 -8.81 0.47 7.55
N LEU A 11 -8.12 -0.38 8.32
CA LEU A 11 -7.99 -0.22 9.77
C LEU A 11 -7.18 1.02 10.14
N ILE A 12 -6.10 1.30 9.41
CA ILE A 12 -5.28 2.50 9.62
C ILE A 12 -6.09 3.75 9.31
N ILE A 13 -6.69 3.82 8.11
CA ILE A 13 -7.36 5.03 7.63
C ILE A 13 -8.64 5.29 8.43
N LEU A 14 -9.53 4.30 8.56
CA LEU A 14 -10.78 4.47 9.31
C LEU A 14 -10.51 4.65 10.80
N GLY A 15 -9.46 4.03 11.34
CA GLY A 15 -9.02 4.26 12.72
C GLY A 15 -8.62 5.71 12.95
N ASN A 16 -7.77 6.27 12.09
CA ASN A 16 -7.34 7.68 12.19
C ASN A 16 -8.49 8.68 11.97
N LEU A 17 -9.54 8.28 11.25
CA LEU A 17 -10.73 9.10 11.00
C LEU A 17 -11.84 8.89 12.04
N ASN A 18 -11.65 8.03 13.05
CA ASN A 18 -12.70 7.61 14.01
C ASN A 18 -13.95 7.01 13.33
N LEU A 19 -13.79 6.32 12.20
CA LEU A 19 -14.86 5.71 11.39
C LEU A 19 -14.86 4.16 11.43
N LEU A 20 -14.23 3.54 12.43
CA LEU A 20 -14.21 2.06 12.54
C LEU A 20 -15.61 1.45 12.69
N ASN A 21 -16.58 2.21 13.21
CA ASN A 21 -17.98 1.80 13.30
C ASN A 21 -18.59 1.44 11.94
N VAL A 22 -18.10 2.00 10.83
CA VAL A 22 -18.52 1.66 9.47
C VAL A 22 -18.29 0.18 9.17
N LEU A 23 -17.16 -0.38 9.61
CA LEU A 23 -16.85 -1.79 9.40
C LEU A 23 -17.86 -2.71 10.11
N HIS A 24 -18.22 -2.37 11.34
CA HIS A 24 -19.23 -3.11 12.10
C HIS A 24 -20.62 -3.00 11.44
N ARG A 25 -21.01 -1.80 10.98
CA ARG A 25 -22.32 -1.60 10.31
C ARG A 25 -22.44 -2.36 9.00
N LEU A 26 -21.36 -2.47 8.23
CA LEU A 26 -21.37 -3.15 6.93
C LEU A 26 -21.30 -4.67 7.05
N TYR A 27 -20.50 -5.20 7.98
CA TYR A 27 -20.16 -6.62 8.01
C TYR A 27 -20.63 -7.35 9.27
N GLY A 28 -21.07 -6.63 10.31
CA GLY A 28 -21.38 -7.18 11.62
C GLY A 28 -20.10 -7.60 12.35
N VAL A 29 -19.57 -8.78 12.01
CA VAL A 29 -18.37 -9.35 12.65
C VAL A 29 -17.15 -9.19 11.75
N VAL A 30 -16.14 -8.50 12.26
CA VAL A 30 -14.86 -8.27 11.58
C VAL A 30 -13.77 -9.09 12.25
N SER A 31 -13.02 -9.87 11.47
CA SER A 31 -11.84 -10.59 11.94
C SER A 31 -10.58 -9.88 11.46
N VAL A 32 -9.68 -9.55 12.38
CA VAL A 32 -8.38 -8.97 12.05
C VAL A 32 -7.27 -9.97 12.37
N PRO A 33 -6.50 -10.44 11.37
CA PRO A 33 -5.38 -11.34 11.63
C PRO A 33 -4.31 -10.68 12.51
N GLN A 34 -3.66 -11.45 13.40
CA GLN A 34 -2.59 -10.91 14.26
C GLN A 34 -1.43 -10.31 13.46
N ALA A 35 -1.13 -10.86 12.27
CA ALA A 35 -0.11 -10.31 11.38
C ALA A 35 -0.44 -8.88 10.92
N VAL A 36 -1.72 -8.57 10.68
CA VAL A 36 -2.17 -7.23 10.31
C VAL A 36 -1.98 -6.26 11.47
N ILE A 37 -2.31 -6.66 12.70
CA ILE A 37 -2.06 -5.85 13.89
C ILE A 37 -0.56 -5.54 14.03
N ARG A 38 0.30 -6.54 13.90
CA ARG A 38 1.76 -6.36 13.96
C ARG A 38 2.26 -5.42 12.88
N GLU A 39 1.78 -5.56 11.64
CA GLU A 39 2.15 -4.68 10.53
C GLU A 39 1.81 -3.21 10.83
N ILE A 40 0.59 -2.94 11.33
CA ILE A 40 0.14 -1.59 11.67
C ILE A 40 1.03 -1.01 12.78
N THR A 41 1.28 -1.76 13.85
CA THR A 41 2.09 -1.31 14.98
C THR A 41 3.53 -1.06 14.55
N ALA A 42 4.14 -1.96 13.79
CA ALA A 42 5.51 -1.80 13.29
C ALA A 42 5.66 -0.54 12.41
N LYS A 43 4.68 -0.27 11.52
CA LYS A 43 4.67 0.95 10.70
C LYS A 43 4.57 2.22 11.56
N LYS A 44 3.77 2.20 12.63
CA LYS A 44 3.68 3.33 13.58
C LYS A 44 4.98 3.53 14.34
N THR A 45 5.57 2.46 14.87
CA THR A 45 6.85 2.51 15.58
C THR A 45 7.97 3.02 14.70
N ALA A 46 8.09 2.52 13.46
CA ALA A 46 9.10 3.00 12.51
C ALA A 46 8.97 4.52 12.28
N LYS A 47 7.74 5.02 12.05
CA LYS A 47 7.49 6.47 11.92
C LYS A 47 7.84 7.25 13.18
N PHE A 48 7.50 6.73 14.36
CA PHE A 48 7.84 7.36 15.64
C PHE A 48 9.36 7.47 15.84
N LEU A 49 10.11 6.47 15.38
CA LEU A 49 11.58 6.46 15.43
C LEU A 49 12.24 7.30 14.30
N GLY A 50 11.46 8.00 13.48
CA GLY A 50 11.98 8.77 12.34
C GLY A 50 12.48 7.92 11.18
N LEU A 51 12.14 6.63 11.14
CA LEU A 51 12.51 5.73 10.05
C LEU A 51 11.55 5.89 8.86
N THR A 52 12.11 5.91 7.66
CA THR A 52 11.33 5.91 6.42
C THR A 52 10.63 4.57 6.22
N VAL A 53 9.31 4.59 6.18
CA VAL A 53 8.50 3.43 5.77
C VAL A 53 8.28 3.50 4.26
N THR A 54 8.72 2.49 3.52
CA THR A 54 8.50 2.38 2.07
C THR A 54 7.63 1.17 1.71
N GLY A 55 7.01 1.21 0.54
CA GLY A 55 6.25 0.11 -0.05
C GLY A 55 6.83 -0.29 -1.41
N THR A 56 6.20 -1.25 -2.10
CA THR A 56 6.70 -1.84 -3.36
C THR A 56 7.10 -0.79 -4.40
N LEU A 57 6.24 0.19 -4.68
CA LEU A 57 6.52 1.23 -5.67
C LEU A 57 7.70 2.15 -5.27
N GLY A 58 7.84 2.46 -3.98
CA GLY A 58 8.98 3.23 -3.48
C GLY A 58 10.29 2.45 -3.58
N VAL A 59 10.25 1.13 -3.40
CA VAL A 59 11.41 0.25 -3.65
C VAL A 59 11.79 0.25 -5.12
N LEU A 60 10.81 0.14 -6.05
CA LEU A 60 11.08 0.18 -7.49
C LEU A 60 11.69 1.51 -7.93
N LEU A 61 11.14 2.64 -7.48
CA LEU A 61 11.69 3.97 -7.76
C LEU A 61 13.12 4.10 -7.24
N LYS A 62 13.39 3.63 -6.02
CA LYS A 62 14.74 3.66 -5.45
C LYS A 62 15.68 2.72 -6.20
N ALA A 63 15.22 1.54 -6.63
CA ALA A 63 16.03 0.63 -7.43
C ALA A 63 16.44 1.27 -8.77
N LYS A 64 15.50 1.92 -9.46
CA LYS A 64 15.80 2.65 -10.70
C LYS A 64 16.78 3.79 -10.47
N SER A 65 16.57 4.61 -9.43
CA SER A 65 17.46 5.74 -9.14
C SER A 65 18.90 5.31 -8.82
N ASN A 66 19.11 4.07 -8.39
CA ASN A 66 20.43 3.50 -8.12
C ASN A 66 20.98 2.66 -9.30
N GLY A 67 20.28 2.63 -10.44
CA GLY A 67 20.68 1.85 -11.62
C GLY A 67 20.58 0.33 -11.45
N ILE A 68 19.89 -0.16 -10.41
CA ILE A 68 19.70 -1.60 -10.17
C ILE A 68 18.73 -2.19 -11.19
N ILE A 69 17.72 -1.40 -11.60
CA ILE A 69 16.81 -1.72 -12.69
C ILE A 69 16.83 -0.58 -13.72
N GLY A 70 16.70 -0.91 -15.00
CA GLY A 70 16.67 0.08 -16.08
C GLY A 70 15.35 0.84 -16.16
N GLU A 71 14.23 0.13 -15.97
CA GLU A 71 12.89 0.68 -16.17
C GLU A 71 11.89 0.17 -15.11
N VAL A 72 10.90 1.00 -14.77
CA VAL A 72 9.84 0.70 -13.80
C VAL A 72 8.55 0.28 -14.51
N LYS A 73 8.22 0.89 -15.66
CA LYS A 73 7.02 0.63 -16.47
C LYS A 73 6.77 -0.85 -16.76
N PRO A 74 7.72 -1.64 -17.30
CA PRO A 74 7.48 -3.05 -17.58
C PRO A 74 7.20 -3.88 -16.32
N ILE A 75 7.81 -3.52 -15.19
CA ILE A 75 7.56 -4.17 -13.91
C ILE A 75 6.15 -3.84 -13.41
N MET A 76 5.73 -2.58 -13.53
CA MET A 76 4.38 -2.16 -13.16
C MET A 76 3.31 -2.81 -14.04
N ASP A 77 3.60 -3.03 -15.33
CA ASP A 77 2.71 -3.77 -16.23
C ASP A 77 2.55 -5.23 -15.79
N GLU A 78 3.62 -5.85 -15.30
CA GLU A 78 3.57 -7.20 -14.74
C GLU A 78 2.81 -7.26 -13.41
N MET A 79 2.96 -6.25 -12.55
CA MET A 79 2.25 -6.18 -11.26
C MET A 79 0.73 -6.27 -11.44
N ASN A 80 0.18 -5.66 -12.50
CA ASN A 80 -1.24 -5.76 -12.83
C ASN A 80 -1.67 -7.21 -13.12
N ARG A 81 -0.79 -8.02 -13.74
CA ARG A 81 -1.05 -9.46 -13.99
C ARG A 81 -1.03 -10.27 -12.70
N LEU A 82 -0.28 -9.85 -11.69
CA LEU A 82 -0.18 -10.49 -10.37
C LEU A 82 -1.32 -10.12 -9.40
N SER A 83 -2.45 -9.59 -9.90
CA SER A 83 -3.56 -9.06 -9.08
C SER A 83 -3.16 -7.94 -8.12
N PHE A 84 -2.01 -7.28 -8.36
CA PHE A 84 -1.61 -6.11 -7.60
C PHE A 84 -2.16 -4.87 -8.29
N TYR A 85 -3.22 -4.30 -7.72
CA TYR A 85 -3.87 -3.13 -8.30
C TYR A 85 -3.11 -1.83 -7.99
N VAL A 86 -2.77 -1.08 -9.04
CA VAL A 86 -2.28 0.29 -8.96
C VAL A 86 -3.26 1.17 -9.74
N SER A 87 -3.80 2.20 -9.09
CA SER A 87 -4.67 3.15 -9.80
C SER A 87 -3.88 3.96 -10.84
N GLU A 88 -4.51 4.37 -11.93
CA GLU A 88 -3.87 5.17 -12.99
C GLU A 88 -3.20 6.44 -12.45
N GLY A 89 -3.81 7.10 -11.45
CA GLY A 89 -3.20 8.27 -10.81
C GLY A 89 -1.87 7.94 -10.10
N VAL A 90 -1.82 6.83 -9.37
CA VAL A 90 -0.58 6.37 -8.71
C VAL A 90 0.43 5.89 -9.74
N ARG A 91 -0.04 5.23 -10.80
CA ARG A 91 0.80 4.78 -11.92
C ARG A 91 1.49 5.96 -12.59
N ASN A 92 0.75 6.97 -13.00
CA ASN A 92 1.30 8.17 -13.63
C ASN A 92 2.27 8.90 -12.69
N MET A 93 1.94 9.00 -11.40
CA MET A 93 2.85 9.57 -10.40
C MET A 93 4.20 8.82 -10.36
N VAL A 94 4.19 7.49 -10.37
CA VAL A 94 5.41 6.68 -10.38
C VAL A 94 6.17 6.84 -11.69
N LEU A 95 5.50 6.75 -12.84
CA LEU A 95 6.13 6.91 -14.15
C LEU A 95 6.76 8.30 -14.32
N THR A 96 6.11 9.36 -13.86
CA THR A 96 6.69 10.71 -13.84
C THR A 96 7.96 10.77 -12.99
N GLN A 97 7.93 10.21 -11.78
CA GLN A 97 9.12 10.17 -10.90
C GLN A 97 10.26 9.30 -11.48
N ALA A 98 9.91 8.28 -12.27
CA ALA A 98 10.85 7.43 -12.97
C ALA A 98 11.39 8.06 -14.27
N GLY A 99 10.81 9.17 -14.76
CA GLY A 99 11.12 9.74 -16.07
C GLY A 99 10.63 8.88 -17.24
N GLU A 100 9.54 8.13 -17.04
CA GLU A 100 8.96 7.14 -17.99
C GLU A 100 7.51 7.44 -18.37
N LEU A 101 6.96 8.61 -17.98
CA LEU A 101 5.64 8.99 -18.44
C LEU A 101 5.73 9.33 -19.93
N ASP A 102 4.93 8.64 -20.75
CA ASP A 102 4.85 8.89 -22.19
C ASP A 102 4.56 10.38 -22.43
N LYS A 103 5.33 11.02 -23.34
CA LYS A 103 5.08 12.40 -23.78
C LYS A 103 3.92 12.46 -24.75
#